data_AF-A0A7T4A2E3-F1
#
_entry.id   AF-A0A7T4A2E3-F1
#
_cell.length_a   1.000
_cell.length_b   1.000
_cell.length_c   1.000
_cell.angle_alpha   90.00
_cell.angle_beta   90.00
_cell.angle_gamma   90.00
#
_symmetry.space_group_name_H-M   'P 1'
#
loop_
_entity.id
_entity.type
_entity.pdbx_description
1 polymer ?
#
loop_
_entity_poly.entity_id
_entity_poly.type
_entity_poly.pdbx_seq_one_letter_code
_entity_poly.pdbx_strand_id
1 'polypeptide(L)'
;MRTVPLGLLILYTAFIALVTLTPQQLDTGPDSFIARLLAFLASHESTAWIDYVTLEKLANVGLFVPFGFLLALQLGPRRWWIGWVAGLVFTCLIEGTQLTLLSPTRFGTVSDLVTNTLGAGLGAALALLVMLIWPPRTEKEPVDYVVR
;
A
#
# COMPACT_ATOMS: atom_id res chain seq x y z
N MET A 1 13.00 16.49 7.08
CA MET A 1 12.35 16.14 5.80
C MET A 1 10.98 15.56 6.09
N ARG A 2 9.95 16.39 6.26
CA ARG A 2 8.56 15.97 6.11
C ARG A 2 8.16 16.43 4.72
N THR A 3 8.43 15.62 3.70
CA THR A 3 8.22 15.99 2.29
C THR A 3 6.80 15.71 1.81
N VAL A 4 6.04 14.90 2.55
CA VAL A 4 4.67 14.53 2.22
C VAL A 4 3.69 15.33 3.07
N PRO A 5 2.66 15.96 2.48
CA PRO A 5 1.60 16.57 3.27
C PRO A 5 0.89 15.49 4.07
N LEU A 6 0.92 15.59 5.41
CA LEU A 6 0.29 14.64 6.34
C LEU A 6 -1.18 14.35 5.97
N GLY A 7 -1.89 15.36 5.44
CA GLY A 7 -3.27 15.21 4.95
C GLY A 7 -3.40 14.16 3.85
N LEU A 8 -2.43 14.03 2.95
CA LEU A 8 -2.46 13.02 1.89
C LEU A 8 -2.33 11.60 2.46
N LEU A 9 -1.41 11.41 3.42
CA LEU A 9 -1.25 10.12 4.09
C LEU A 9 -2.52 9.72 4.84
N ILE A 10 -3.13 10.66 5.57
CA ILE A 10 -4.39 10.42 6.31
C ILE A 10 -5.52 10.08 5.33
N LEU A 11 -5.70 10.89 4.29
CA LEU A 11 -6.73 10.70 3.28
C LEU A 11 -6.59 9.34 2.57
N TYR A 12 -5.35 8.98 2.20
CA TYR A 12 -5.07 7.70 1.55
C TYR A 12 -5.29 6.52 2.50
N THR A 13 -4.90 6.64 3.77
CA THR A 13 -5.15 5.60 4.78
C THR A 13 -6.66 5.39 5.01
N ALA A 14 -7.43 6.48 5.07
CA ALA A 14 -8.89 6.41 5.18
C ALA A 14 -9.54 5.78 3.94
N PHE A 15 -9.03 6.11 2.75
CA PHE A 15 -9.46 5.49 1.49
C PHE A 15 -9.22 3.97 1.50
N ILE A 16 -8.04 3.50 1.92
CA ILE A 16 -7.76 2.07 2.06
C ILE A 16 -8.74 1.42 3.04
N ALA A 17 -8.95 2.01 4.22
CA ALA A 17 -9.88 1.46 5.21
C ALA A 17 -11.29 1.32 4.61
N LEU A 18 -11.77 2.33 3.90
CA LEU A 18 -13.08 2.29 3.25
C LEU A 18 -13.18 1.18 2.20
N VAL A 19 -12.18 1.06 1.32
CA VAL A 19 -12.15 0.04 0.26
C VAL A 19 -12.11 -1.36 0.86
N THR A 20 -11.18 -1.62 1.78
CA THR A 20 -10.97 -2.95 2.39
C THR A 20 -12.10 -3.38 3.33
N LEU A 21 -12.77 -2.43 3.99
CA LEU A 21 -13.94 -2.72 4.83
C LEU A 21 -15.25 -2.82 4.03
N THR A 22 -15.24 -2.45 2.75
CA THR A 22 -16.40 -2.64 1.88
C THR A 22 -16.58 -4.13 1.57
N PRO A 23 -17.78 -4.73 1.79
CA PRO A 23 -17.99 -6.18 1.66
C PRO A 23 -17.78 -6.74 0.25
N GLN A 24 -17.94 -5.94 -0.80
CA GLN A 24 -17.75 -6.36 -2.19
C GLN A 24 -16.33 -6.05 -2.64
N GLN A 25 -15.47 -7.07 -2.71
CA GLN A 25 -14.05 -6.85 -3.03
C GLN A 25 -13.86 -6.54 -4.53
N LEU A 26 -14.61 -7.18 -5.43
CA LEU A 26 -14.60 -6.88 -6.86
C LEU A 26 -15.94 -7.36 -7.46
N ASP A 27 -16.67 -6.49 -8.17
CA ASP A 27 -17.94 -6.87 -8.80
C ASP A 27 -17.69 -7.79 -10.01
N THR A 28 -18.28 -8.98 -10.00
CA THR A 28 -18.16 -10.00 -11.05
C THR A 28 -19.41 -10.12 -11.91
N GLY A 29 -20.33 -9.15 -11.84
CA GLY A 29 -21.46 -9.07 -12.76
C GLY A 29 -21.04 -9.18 -14.23
N PRO A 30 -21.87 -9.79 -15.12
CA PRO A 30 -21.52 -10.00 -16.53
C PRO A 30 -21.09 -8.73 -17.28
N ASP A 31 -21.57 -7.56 -16.84
CA ASP A 31 -21.24 -6.25 -17.41
C ASP A 31 -20.14 -5.49 -16.68
N SER A 32 -19.56 -6.08 -15.62
CA SER A 32 -18.59 -5.40 -14.76
C SER A 32 -17.29 -5.09 -15.51
N PHE A 33 -16.62 -4.01 -15.10
CA PHE A 33 -15.29 -3.65 -15.62
C PHE A 33 -14.29 -4.79 -15.45
N ILE A 34 -14.40 -5.55 -14.35
CA ILE A 34 -13.48 -6.62 -13.98
C ILE A 34 -13.67 -7.83 -14.89
N ALA A 35 -14.91 -8.19 -15.21
CA ALA A 35 -15.18 -9.23 -16.19
C ALA A 35 -14.58 -8.89 -17.57
N ARG A 36 -14.68 -7.62 -17.99
CA ARG A 36 -14.09 -7.13 -19.25
C ARG A 36 -12.56 -7.14 -19.21
N LEU A 37 -11.96 -6.71 -18.10
CA LEU A 37 -10.52 -6.71 -17.90
C LEU A 37 -9.96 -8.14 -17.90
N LEU A 38 -10.61 -9.07 -17.19
CA LEU A 38 -10.23 -10.48 -17.18
C LEU A 38 -10.37 -11.11 -18.56
N ALA A 39 -11.43 -10.81 -19.32
CA ALA A 39 -11.58 -11.27 -20.69
C ALA A 39 -10.45 -10.75 -21.61
N PHE A 40 -10.03 -9.49 -21.44
CA PHE A 40 -8.91 -8.90 -22.15
C PHE A 40 -7.55 -9.51 -21.76
N LEU A 41 -7.33 -9.78 -20.47
CA LEU A 41 -6.12 -10.46 -19.98
C LEU A 41 -6.05 -11.91 -20.48
N ALA A 42 -7.19 -12.59 -20.51
CA ALA A 42 -7.33 -13.96 -21.01
C ALA A 42 -7.11 -14.05 -22.53
N SER A 43 -7.37 -12.98 -23.28
CA SER A 43 -7.14 -12.96 -24.74
C SER A 43 -5.65 -12.88 -25.12
N HIS A 44 -4.75 -12.67 -24.15
CA HIS A 44 -3.30 -12.62 -24.36
C HIS A 44 -2.64 -13.80 -23.65
N GLU A 45 -1.89 -14.63 -24.39
CA GLU A 45 -1.25 -15.84 -23.85
C GLU A 45 -0.34 -15.56 -22.64
N SER A 46 0.33 -14.41 -22.63
CA SER A 46 1.24 -14.00 -21.54
C SER A 46 0.53 -13.59 -20.24
N THR A 47 -0.76 -13.27 -20.28
CA THR A 47 -1.55 -12.80 -19.12
C THR A 47 -2.75 -13.68 -18.82
N ALA A 48 -2.95 -14.77 -19.57
CA ALA A 48 -4.05 -15.71 -19.35
C ALA A 48 -4.01 -16.41 -17.99
N TRP A 49 -2.86 -16.38 -17.29
CA TRP A 49 -2.71 -16.88 -15.92
C TRP A 49 -3.31 -15.94 -14.86
N ILE A 50 -3.67 -14.69 -15.22
CA ILE A 50 -4.27 -13.71 -14.29
C ILE A 50 -5.77 -13.99 -14.22
N ASP A 51 -6.15 -14.82 -13.26
CA ASP A 51 -7.54 -15.04 -12.88
C ASP A 51 -8.05 -13.97 -11.90
N TYR A 52 -9.34 -14.04 -11.56
CA TYR A 52 -9.96 -13.12 -10.61
C TYR A 52 -9.23 -13.08 -9.27
N VAL A 53 -8.86 -14.25 -8.73
CA VAL A 53 -8.18 -14.38 -7.43
C VAL A 53 -6.79 -13.72 -7.47
N THR A 54 -6.07 -13.89 -8.57
CA THR A 54 -4.75 -13.28 -8.76
C THR A 54 -4.87 -11.77 -8.92
N LEU A 55 -5.86 -11.31 -9.68
CA LEU A 55 -6.15 -9.89 -9.86
C LEU A 55 -6.51 -9.21 -8.53
N GLU A 56 -7.34 -9.85 -7.70
CA GLU A 56 -7.70 -9.38 -6.36
C GLU A 56 -6.45 -9.22 -5.48
N LYS A 57 -5.57 -10.23 -5.46
CA LYS A 57 -4.29 -10.18 -4.73
C LYS A 57 -3.37 -9.06 -5.23
N LEU A 58 -3.26 -8.89 -6.54
CA LEU A 58 -2.45 -7.83 -7.14
C LEU A 58 -3.00 -6.44 -6.83
N ALA A 59 -4.33 -6.29 -6.82
CA ALA A 59 -4.99 -5.05 -6.42
C ALA A 59 -4.70 -4.72 -4.94
N ASN A 60 -4.76 -5.71 -4.05
CA ASN A 60 -4.42 -5.58 -2.64
C ASN A 60 -2.97 -5.14 -2.41
N VAL A 61 -2.01 -5.80 -3.08
CA VAL A 61 -0.59 -5.37 -3.09
C VAL A 61 -0.49 -3.92 -3.58
N GLY A 62 -1.09 -3.61 -4.73
CA GLY A 62 -1.03 -2.30 -5.36
C GLY A 62 -1.62 -1.18 -4.49
N LEU A 63 -2.65 -1.49 -3.71
CA LEU A 63 -3.31 -0.55 -2.81
C LEU A 63 -2.43 -0.20 -1.59
N PHE A 64 -1.68 -1.18 -1.07
CA PHE A 64 -0.77 -0.98 0.07
C PHE A 64 0.61 -0.41 -0.31
N VAL A 65 1.04 -0.51 -1.58
CA VAL A 65 2.31 0.09 -2.05
C VAL A 65 2.38 1.60 -1.77
N PRO A 66 1.41 2.43 -2.18
CA PRO A 66 1.48 3.86 -1.89
C PRO A 66 1.39 4.17 -0.38
N PHE A 67 0.69 3.34 0.40
CA PHE A 67 0.63 3.50 1.86
C PHE A 67 2.02 3.34 2.50
N GLY A 68 2.69 2.22 2.22
CA GLY A 68 4.04 1.97 2.72
C GLY A 68 5.03 3.02 2.23
N PHE A 69 4.89 3.45 0.97
CA PHE A 69 5.72 4.49 0.37
C PHE A 69 5.58 5.85 1.07
N LEU A 70 4.35 6.36 1.20
CA LEU A 70 4.06 7.65 1.82
C LEU A 70 4.47 7.67 3.30
N LEU A 71 4.22 6.58 4.02
CA LEU A 71 4.57 6.47 5.43
C LEU A 71 6.08 6.41 5.64
N ALA A 72 6.81 5.63 4.82
CA ALA A 72 8.26 5.61 4.84
C ALA A 72 8.83 6.99 4.48
N LEU A 73 8.27 7.68 3.47
CA LEU A 73 8.62 9.06 3.12
C LEU A 73 8.49 10.02 4.29
N GLN A 74 7.41 9.91 5.06
CA GLN A 74 7.16 10.75 6.22
C GLN A 74 8.14 10.52 7.37
N LEU A 75 8.63 9.29 7.53
CA LEU A 75 9.50 8.86 8.64
C LEU A 75 11.00 8.99 8.31
N GLY A 76 11.34 9.10 7.03
CA GLY A 76 12.71 9.26 6.55
C GLY A 76 13.50 7.94 6.45
N PRO A 77 14.75 8.00 5.93
CA PRO A 77 15.48 6.82 5.48
C PRO A 77 15.96 5.92 6.63
N ARG A 78 16.04 6.42 7.87
CA ARG A 78 16.39 5.60 9.04
C ARG A 78 15.24 4.75 9.56
N ARG A 79 13.99 5.13 9.24
CA ARG A 79 12.76 4.56 9.81
C ARG A 79 11.80 4.04 8.73
N TRP A 80 12.30 3.86 7.51
CA TRP A 80 11.52 3.37 6.36
C TRP A 80 10.79 2.06 6.67
N TRP A 81 11.42 1.14 7.41
CA TRP A 81 10.89 -0.17 7.79
C TRP A 81 9.60 -0.08 8.61
N ILE A 82 9.35 1.04 9.30
CA ILE A 82 8.10 1.27 10.02
C ILE A 82 6.91 1.29 9.04
N GLY A 83 7.11 1.72 7.79
CA GLY A 83 6.08 1.63 6.75
C GLY A 83 5.60 0.20 6.51
N TRP A 84 6.52 -0.76 6.55
CA TRP A 84 6.21 -2.18 6.39
C TRP A 84 5.47 -2.74 7.62
N VAL A 85 5.98 -2.49 8.82
CA VAL A 85 5.36 -2.95 10.08
C VAL A 85 3.98 -2.34 10.26
N ALA A 86 3.80 -1.06 9.92
CA ALA A 86 2.50 -0.40 9.98
C ALA A 86 1.49 -1.04 8.99
N GLY A 87 1.94 -1.47 7.81
CA GLY A 87 1.10 -2.19 6.86
C GLY A 87 0.60 -3.52 7.44
N LEU A 88 1.48 -4.28 8.10
CA LEU A 88 1.11 -5.51 8.80
C LEU A 88 0.07 -5.23 9.90
N VAL A 89 0.35 -4.26 10.78
CA VAL A 89 -0.56 -3.89 11.89
C VAL A 89 -1.92 -3.43 11.35
N PHE A 90 -1.93 -2.58 10.32
CA PHE A 90 -3.16 -2.08 9.72
C PHE A 90 -3.98 -3.20 9.09
N THR A 91 -3.32 -4.16 8.45
CA THR A 91 -4.01 -5.33 7.90
C THR A 91 -4.58 -6.22 8.99
N CYS A 92 -3.86 -6.48 10.08
CA CYS A 92 -4.39 -7.20 11.24
C CYS A 92 -5.62 -6.51 11.84
N LEU A 93 -5.64 -5.17 11.87
CA LEU A 93 -6.80 -4.39 12.33
C LEU A 93 -8.01 -4.56 11.39
N ILE A 94 -7.78 -4.53 10.07
CA ILE A 94 -8.83 -4.75 9.07
C ILE A 94 -9.40 -6.16 9.22
N GLU A 95 -8.56 -7.19 9.22
CA GLU A 95 -8.99 -8.59 9.35
C GLU A 95 -9.71 -8.83 10.68
N GLY A 96 -9.17 -8.30 11.79
CA GLY A 96 -9.81 -8.36 13.10
C GLY A 96 -11.18 -7.68 13.11
N THR A 97 -11.32 -6.53 12.46
CA THR A 97 -12.59 -5.81 12.31
C THR A 97 -13.58 -6.62 11.49
N GLN A 98 -13.16 -7.19 10.36
CA GLN A 98 -14.02 -8.00 9.50
C GLN A 98 -14.51 -9.27 10.21
N LEU A 99 -13.60 -9.96 10.91
CA LEU A 99 -13.89 -11.20 11.64
C LEU A 99 -14.84 -10.99 12.81
N THR A 100 -14.69 -9.87 13.55
CA THR A 100 -15.46 -9.61 14.78
C THR A 100 -16.74 -8.83 14.55
N LEU A 101 -16.76 -7.89 13.60
CA LEU A 101 -17.85 -6.91 13.47
C LEU A 101 -18.69 -7.06 12.19
N LEU A 102 -18.18 -7.67 11.12
CA LEU A 102 -18.84 -7.62 9.81
C LEU A 102 -19.35 -8.97 9.30
N SER A 103 -18.65 -10.08 9.54
CA SER A 103 -19.14 -11.40 9.12
C SER A 103 -18.42 -12.56 9.82
N PRO A 104 -19.12 -13.35 10.66
CA PRO A 104 -18.56 -14.56 11.29
C PRO A 104 -18.19 -15.66 10.28
N THR A 105 -18.67 -15.55 9.04
CA THR A 105 -18.46 -16.54 7.97
C THR A 105 -17.43 -16.10 6.93
N ARG A 106 -16.88 -14.88 7.03
CA ARG A 106 -15.72 -14.48 6.23
C ARG A 106 -14.45 -14.95 6.92
N PHE A 107 -13.79 -15.90 6.27
CA PHE A 107 -12.37 -16.07 6.47
C PHE A 107 -11.66 -14.91 5.77
N GLY A 108 -11.32 -13.86 6.53
CA GLY A 108 -10.21 -12.99 6.16
C GLY A 108 -9.05 -13.93 5.85
N THR A 109 -8.72 -14.05 4.56
CA THR A 109 -7.87 -15.14 4.13
C THR A 109 -6.46 -14.69 4.49
N VAL A 110 -5.65 -15.54 5.11
CA VAL A 110 -4.22 -15.26 5.40
C VAL A 110 -3.48 -14.68 4.17
N SER A 111 -3.99 -14.96 2.97
CA SER A 111 -3.57 -14.35 1.71
C SER A 111 -3.67 -12.81 1.68
N ASP A 112 -4.67 -12.19 2.29
CA ASP A 112 -4.86 -10.74 2.34
C ASP A 112 -3.83 -10.10 3.28
N LEU A 113 -3.62 -10.71 4.46
CA LEU A 113 -2.51 -10.36 5.35
C LEU A 113 -1.17 -10.33 4.61
N VAL A 114 -0.87 -11.40 3.87
CA VAL A 114 0.40 -11.54 3.14
C VAL A 114 0.50 -10.51 2.03
N THR A 115 -0.53 -10.36 1.18
CA THR A 115 -0.49 -9.44 0.03
C THR A 115 -0.41 -7.97 0.44
N ASN A 116 -1.19 -7.55 1.42
CA ASN A 116 -1.15 -6.17 1.94
C ASN A 116 0.19 -5.87 2.61
N THR A 117 0.70 -6.80 3.41
CA THR A 117 2.02 -6.65 4.05
C THR A 117 3.14 -6.58 3.02
N LEU A 118 3.09 -7.40 1.96
CA LEU A 118 4.03 -7.32 0.85
C LEU A 118 3.95 -5.98 0.11
N GLY A 119 2.74 -5.50 -0.18
CA GLY A 119 2.53 -4.19 -0.80
C GLY A 119 3.15 -3.07 0.02
N ALA A 120 2.87 -3.03 1.33
CA ALA A 120 3.44 -2.02 2.23
C ALA A 120 4.98 -2.11 2.29
N GLY A 121 5.53 -3.32 2.33
CA GLY A 121 6.98 -3.54 2.30
C GLY A 121 7.64 -3.03 1.01
N LEU A 122 7.06 -3.37 -0.14
CA LEU A 122 7.52 -2.90 -1.46
C LEU A 122 7.46 -1.37 -1.55
N GLY A 123 6.35 -0.77 -1.12
CA GLY A 123 6.21 0.68 -1.06
C GLY A 123 7.27 1.35 -0.19
N ALA A 124 7.49 0.82 1.01
CA ALA A 124 8.49 1.34 1.94
C ALA A 124 9.92 1.22 1.39
N ALA A 125 10.24 0.10 0.73
CA ALA A 125 11.53 -0.11 0.07
C ALA A 125 11.73 0.87 -1.12
N LEU A 126 10.70 1.09 -1.93
CA LEU A 126 10.72 2.08 -3.01
C LEU A 126 10.97 3.49 -2.48
N ALA A 127 10.33 3.87 -1.37
CA ALA A 127 10.55 5.17 -0.73
C ALA A 127 12.00 5.32 -0.24
N LEU A 128 12.57 4.26 0.35
CA LEU A 128 13.98 4.25 0.74
C LEU A 128 14.89 4.48 -0.48
N LEU A 129 14.66 3.76 -1.59
CA LEU A 129 15.43 3.94 -2.82
C LEU A 129 15.35 5.38 -3.33
N VAL A 130 14.15 5.97 -3.35
CA VAL A 130 13.95 7.37 -3.76
C VAL A 130 14.74 8.33 -2.87
N MET A 131 14.72 8.16 -1.55
CA MET A 131 15.48 9.00 -0.63
C MET A 131 17.00 8.86 -0.77
N LEU A 132 17.48 7.66 -1.11
CA LEU A 132 18.90 7.39 -1.32
C LEU A 132 19.40 7.99 -2.63
N ILE A 133 18.59 7.94 -3.69
CA ILE A 133 18.92 8.50 -5.01
C ILE A 133 18.77 10.03 -4.99
N TRP A 134 17.77 10.54 -4.28
CA TRP A 134 17.45 11.96 -4.21
C TRP A 134 17.57 12.50 -2.77
N PRO A 135 18.80 12.52 -2.21
CA PRO A 135 18.98 13.02 -0.88
C PRO A 135 18.59 14.50 -0.85
N PRO A 136 17.94 14.93 0.23
CA PRO A 136 17.64 16.34 0.38
C PRO A 136 18.90 17.19 0.29
N ARG A 137 18.81 18.33 -0.42
CA ARG A 137 19.85 19.34 -0.35
C ARG A 137 19.98 19.79 1.10
N THR A 138 21.03 19.32 1.76
CA THR A 138 21.51 19.93 2.99
C THR A 138 22.05 21.30 2.57
N GLU A 139 21.27 22.36 2.78
CA GLU A 139 21.85 23.70 2.83
C GLU A 139 22.89 23.66 3.95
N LYS A 140 24.17 23.69 3.57
CA LYS A 140 25.23 23.92 4.53
C LYS A 140 25.02 25.34 5.03
N GLU A 141 24.58 25.50 6.27
CA GLU A 141 24.69 26.81 6.94
C GLU A 141 26.14 27.29 6.76
N PRO A 142 26.35 28.52 6.26
CA PRO A 142 27.69 29.06 6.19
C PRO A 142 28.22 29.11 7.62
N VAL A 143 29.27 28.33 7.87
CA VAL A 143 29.99 28.36 9.13
C VAL A 143 30.61 29.75 9.22
N ASP A 144 30.00 30.63 10.01
CA ASP A 144 30.56 31.95 10.29
C ASP A 144 31.85 31.72 11.09
N TYR A 145 32.98 31.79 10.39
CA TYR A 145 34.29 31.79 11.03
C TYR A 145 34.41 33.11 11.78
N VAL A 146 34.03 33.12 13.06
CA VAL A 146 34.35 34.21 13.97
C VAL A 146 35.86 34.18 14.19
N VAL A 147 36.59 34.94 13.36
CA VAL A 147 38.01 35.24 13.58
C VAL A 147 38.08 36.16 14.80
N ARG A 148 38.68 35.67 15.88
CA ARG A 148 38.93 36.43 17.10
C ARG A 148 40.42 36.51 17.37
#